data_AF-A0A4P2QFV4-F1
#
_entry.id   AF-A0A4P2QFV4-F1
#
_cell.length_a   1.000
_cell.length_b   1.000
_cell.length_c   1.000
_cell.angle_alpha   90.00
_cell.angle_beta   90.00
_cell.angle_gamma   90.00
#
_symmetry.space_group_name_H-M   'P 1'
#
loop_
_entity.id
_entity.type
_entity.pdbx_description
1 polymer ?
#
loop_
_entity_poly.entity_id
_entity_poly.type
_entity_poly.pdbx_seq_one_letter_code
_entity_poly.pdbx_strand_id
1 'polypeptide(L)'
;MTGRAAGGRAGERAGHGSAARGSAAGRAAGGRAGERAPARRTGAQAHARYEELVARAMTAEDPVAALRAAARDPALPPALRRALIGADEDGVRMSALLVARLRFERLLRGSPEAEAWFDRDAAEFSAAFRRYHAEVPPTAFFPPGEARLFRRWLEAQSAEQVDPGQMQLALNAVVQALAGAAAPAGAAEPADADPASAPDGELGEPV
;
A
#
# COMPACT_ATOMS: atom_id res chain seq x y z
N MET A 1 -20.50 49.43 -41.05
CA MET A 1 -19.92 48.24 -41.72
C MET A 1 -20.51 47.00 -41.06
N THR A 2 -21.77 46.63 -41.32
CA THR A 2 -22.29 45.85 -42.47
C THR A 2 -21.67 44.48 -42.66
N GLY A 3 -22.47 43.46 -42.33
CA GLY A 3 -22.49 42.17 -43.04
C GLY A 3 -22.26 40.96 -42.13
N ARG A 4 -22.90 39.80 -42.32
CA ARG A 4 -23.90 39.35 -43.30
C ARG A 4 -24.22 37.88 -42.99
N ALA A 5 -25.50 37.51 -43.12
CA ALA A 5 -26.09 36.21 -43.52
C ALA A 5 -25.74 34.92 -42.72
N ALA A 6 -26.69 34.10 -42.26
CA ALA A 6 -27.87 33.46 -42.87
C ALA A 6 -27.61 32.10 -43.55
N GLY A 7 -28.54 31.17 -43.30
CA GLY A 7 -28.79 29.94 -44.07
C GLY A 7 -28.02 28.72 -43.55
N GLY A 8 -28.60 27.53 -43.34
CA GLY A 8 -29.87 26.97 -43.77
C GLY A 8 -29.66 25.49 -44.16
N ARG A 9 -30.77 24.75 -44.29
CA ARG A 9 -30.95 23.35 -44.78
C ARG A 9 -31.03 22.29 -43.67
N ALA A 10 -32.20 21.65 -43.48
CA ALA A 10 -32.80 20.60 -44.32
C ALA A 10 -31.95 19.33 -44.29
N GLY A 11 -32.44 18.13 -43.97
CA GLY A 11 -33.77 17.61 -43.69
C GLY A 11 -33.61 16.09 -43.74
N GLU A 12 -34.29 15.33 -42.88
CA GLU A 12 -34.22 13.88 -43.00
C GLU A 12 -35.56 13.24 -42.65
N ARG A 13 -36.08 12.53 -43.65
CA ARG A 13 -37.37 11.86 -43.66
C ARG A 13 -37.20 10.48 -43.02
N ALA A 14 -37.95 10.19 -41.97
CA ALA A 14 -38.09 8.82 -41.46
C ALA A 14 -39.39 8.21 -41.99
N GLY A 15 -39.28 7.33 -42.98
CA GLY A 15 -40.35 6.48 -43.45
C GLY A 15 -40.76 5.45 -42.41
N HIS A 16 -42.07 5.25 -42.26
CA HIS A 16 -42.69 4.22 -41.43
C HIS A 16 -43.47 3.23 -42.31
N GLY A 17 -43.39 1.95 -41.96
CA GLY A 17 -44.21 0.84 -42.47
C GLY A 17 -43.52 0.00 -43.55
N SER A 18 -43.63 -1.33 -43.59
CA SER A 18 -44.35 -2.30 -42.76
C SER A 18 -43.92 -3.71 -43.19
N ALA A 19 -43.77 -4.58 -42.19
CA ALA A 19 -43.95 -6.04 -42.16
C ALA A 19 -43.75 -6.94 -43.41
N ALA A 20 -42.87 -7.94 -43.25
CA ALA A 20 -43.10 -9.33 -43.67
C ALA A 20 -42.28 -10.27 -42.75
N ARG A 21 -42.86 -10.81 -41.68
CA ARG A 21 -43.29 -12.22 -41.53
C ARG A 21 -42.49 -13.25 -42.35
N GLY A 22 -41.68 -14.03 -41.66
CA GLY A 22 -41.05 -15.26 -42.14
C GLY A 22 -40.41 -16.02 -40.96
N SER A 23 -41.21 -16.87 -40.31
CA SER A 23 -40.78 -17.81 -39.29
C SER A 23 -40.32 -19.11 -39.97
N ALA A 24 -39.18 -19.67 -39.57
CA ALA A 24 -39.08 -21.08 -39.15
C ALA A 24 -37.62 -21.54 -38.95
N ALA A 25 -37.36 -22.02 -37.74
CA ALA A 25 -36.64 -23.26 -37.42
C ALA A 25 -35.23 -23.50 -38.00
N GLY A 26 -34.24 -23.28 -37.14
CA GLY A 26 -32.92 -23.91 -37.23
C GLY A 26 -32.32 -24.04 -35.83
N ARG A 27 -32.70 -25.10 -35.11
CA ARG A 27 -32.01 -25.53 -33.88
C ARG A 27 -30.70 -26.19 -34.29
N ALA A 28 -29.58 -25.55 -33.95
CA ALA A 28 -28.29 -26.22 -33.83
C ALA A 28 -27.65 -25.76 -32.53
N ALA A 29 -27.60 -26.69 -31.58
CA ALA A 29 -26.83 -26.59 -30.36
C ALA A 29 -25.33 -26.52 -30.72
N GLY A 30 -24.64 -25.53 -30.17
CA GLY A 30 -23.20 -25.38 -30.30
C GLY A 30 -22.76 -24.37 -29.24
N GLY A 31 -22.14 -24.87 -28.18
CA GLY A 31 -21.82 -24.09 -27.00
C GLY A 31 -21.01 -22.84 -27.30
N ARG A 32 -21.39 -21.76 -26.63
CA ARG A 32 -20.45 -20.85 -25.96
C ARG A 32 -21.23 -20.29 -24.78
N ALA A 33 -20.77 -20.65 -23.59
CA ALA A 33 -21.07 -19.90 -22.39
C ALA A 33 -20.99 -18.42 -22.76
N GLY A 34 -22.11 -17.71 -22.60
CA GLY A 34 -22.11 -16.27 -22.79
C GLY A 34 -21.04 -15.70 -21.90
N GLU A 35 -19.92 -15.30 -22.50
CA GLU A 35 -19.08 -14.25 -21.94
C GLU A 35 -20.07 -13.14 -21.59
N ARG A 36 -20.36 -13.02 -20.30
CA ARG A 36 -21.16 -11.92 -19.77
C ARG A 36 -20.43 -10.68 -20.24
N ALA A 37 -20.97 -10.01 -21.26
CA ALA A 37 -20.48 -8.72 -21.69
C ALA A 37 -20.34 -7.87 -20.42
N PRO A 38 -19.15 -7.29 -20.15
CA PRO A 38 -18.93 -6.59 -18.91
C PRO A 38 -20.02 -5.54 -18.77
N ALA A 39 -20.77 -5.61 -17.68
CA ALA A 39 -21.86 -4.68 -17.39
C ALA A 39 -21.35 -3.26 -17.65
N ARG A 40 -22.01 -2.51 -18.54
CA ARG A 40 -21.58 -1.17 -18.92
C ARG A 40 -21.51 -0.33 -17.63
N ARG A 41 -20.29 0.08 -17.25
CA ARG A 41 -20.09 0.98 -16.11
C ARG A 41 -20.92 2.24 -16.33
N THR A 42 -21.54 2.74 -15.26
CA THR A 42 -22.20 4.05 -15.32
C THR A 42 -21.16 5.16 -15.52
N GLY A 43 -21.60 6.34 -15.97
CA GLY A 43 -20.70 7.49 -16.09
C GLY A 43 -19.98 7.83 -14.77
N ALA A 44 -20.71 7.73 -13.64
CA ALA A 44 -20.16 7.95 -12.31
C ALA A 44 -19.08 6.92 -11.92
N GLN A 45 -19.32 5.63 -12.19
CA GLN A 45 -18.33 4.58 -11.92
C GLN A 45 -17.06 4.73 -12.77
N ALA A 46 -17.22 5.16 -14.02
CA ALA A 46 -16.08 5.45 -14.89
C ALA A 46 -15.26 6.63 -14.36
N HIS A 47 -15.92 7.70 -13.92
CA HIS A 47 -15.25 8.86 -13.33
C HIS A 47 -14.50 8.52 -12.04
N ALA A 48 -15.13 7.82 -11.10
CA ALA A 48 -14.47 7.38 -9.87
C ALA A 48 -13.23 6.52 -10.15
N ARG A 49 -13.29 5.64 -11.17
CA ARG A 49 -12.13 4.84 -11.58
C ARG A 49 -11.02 5.71 -12.19
N TYR A 50 -11.37 6.76 -12.92
CA TYR A 50 -10.38 7.71 -13.44
C TYR A 50 -9.67 8.44 -12.30
N GLU A 51 -10.42 8.98 -11.34
CA GLU A 51 -9.87 9.67 -10.16
C GLU A 51 -8.95 8.77 -9.35
N GLU A 52 -9.32 7.51 -9.13
CA GLU A 52 -8.49 6.52 -8.44
C GLU A 52 -7.14 6.31 -9.14
N LEU A 53 -7.14 6.18 -10.47
CA LEU A 53 -5.92 5.98 -11.26
C LEU A 53 -5.02 7.21 -11.25
N VAL A 54 -5.62 8.40 -11.37
CA VAL A 54 -4.88 9.66 -11.28
C VAL A 54 -4.29 9.84 -9.89
N ALA A 55 -5.06 9.61 -8.82
CA ALA A 55 -4.60 9.71 -7.44
C ALA A 55 -3.42 8.75 -7.16
N ARG A 56 -3.50 7.52 -7.67
CA ARG A 56 -2.40 6.54 -7.58
C ARG A 56 -1.17 6.98 -8.36
N ALA A 57 -1.35 7.59 -9.53
CA ALA A 57 -0.23 8.14 -10.30
C ALA A 57 0.45 9.29 -9.54
N MET A 58 -0.30 10.17 -8.87
CA MET A 58 0.27 11.30 -8.10
C MET A 58 1.19 10.87 -6.94
N THR A 59 1.09 9.63 -6.47
CA THR A 59 1.94 9.09 -5.40
C THR A 59 3.09 8.23 -5.90
N ALA A 60 3.12 7.89 -7.19
CA ALA A 60 4.17 7.07 -7.77
C ALA A 60 5.50 7.84 -7.89
N GLU A 61 6.62 7.11 -7.93
CA GLU A 61 7.95 7.66 -8.15
C GLU A 61 8.06 8.35 -9.52
N ASP A 62 7.50 7.74 -10.56
CA ASP A 62 7.29 8.36 -11.87
C ASP A 62 5.78 8.45 -12.17
N PRO A 63 5.15 9.62 -11.89
CA PRO A 63 3.71 9.80 -12.05
C PRO A 63 3.26 9.70 -13.51
N VAL A 64 4.12 10.10 -14.46
CA VAL A 64 3.78 10.07 -15.89
C VAL A 64 3.88 8.65 -16.42
N ALA A 65 4.92 7.91 -16.06
CA ALA A 65 5.01 6.50 -16.43
C ALA A 65 3.86 5.67 -15.84
N ALA A 66 3.49 5.93 -14.58
CA ALA A 66 2.34 5.28 -13.94
C ALA A 66 1.03 5.57 -14.69
N LEU A 67 0.79 6.83 -15.09
CA LEU A 67 -0.40 7.21 -15.85
C LEU A 67 -0.43 6.58 -17.25
N ARG A 68 0.70 6.58 -17.95
CA ARG A 68 0.85 5.92 -19.26
C ARG A 68 0.63 4.41 -19.16
N ALA A 69 1.14 3.77 -18.11
CA ALA A 69 0.91 2.35 -17.86
C ALA A 69 -0.58 2.06 -17.63
N ALA A 70 -1.25 2.87 -16.80
CA ALA A 70 -2.69 2.76 -16.59
C ALA A 70 -3.47 2.90 -17.91
N ALA A 71 -3.10 3.84 -18.78
CA ALA A 71 -3.76 4.04 -20.07
C ALA A 71 -3.64 2.85 -21.06
N ARG A 72 -2.67 1.96 -20.86
CA ARG A 72 -2.47 0.75 -21.66
C ARG A 72 -3.33 -0.43 -21.20
N ASP A 73 -3.97 -0.34 -20.04
CA ASP A 73 -4.84 -1.40 -19.52
C ASP A 73 -6.06 -1.63 -20.44
N PRO A 74 -6.17 -2.81 -21.09
CA PRO A 74 -7.28 -3.12 -21.98
C PRO A 74 -8.61 -3.29 -21.25
N ALA A 75 -8.61 -3.48 -19.92
CA ALA A 75 -9.82 -3.58 -19.11
C ALA A 75 -10.50 -2.21 -18.86
N LEU A 76 -9.83 -1.11 -19.20
CA LEU A 76 -10.37 0.23 -19.07
C LEU A 76 -11.23 0.60 -20.29
N PRO A 77 -12.36 1.31 -20.09
CA PRO A 77 -13.17 1.81 -21.19
C PRO A 77 -12.35 2.69 -22.15
N PRO A 78 -12.57 2.62 -23.48
CA PRO A 78 -11.79 3.39 -24.45
C PRO A 78 -11.80 4.91 -24.20
N ALA A 79 -12.91 5.45 -23.72
CA ALA A 79 -13.00 6.87 -23.36
C ALA A 79 -12.05 7.25 -22.22
N LEU A 80 -11.94 6.39 -21.19
CA LEU A 80 -11.08 6.63 -20.03
C LEU A 80 -9.60 6.50 -20.42
N ARG A 81 -9.27 5.50 -21.26
CA ARG A 81 -7.92 5.37 -21.83
C ARG A 81 -7.51 6.63 -22.61
N ARG A 82 -8.39 7.18 -23.44
CA ARG A 82 -8.14 8.44 -24.16
C ARG A 82 -7.94 9.62 -23.21
N ALA A 83 -8.75 9.71 -22.14
CA ALA A 83 -8.59 10.77 -21.15
C ALA A 83 -7.22 10.71 -20.45
N LEU A 84 -6.77 9.50 -20.06
CA LEU A 84 -5.44 9.32 -19.47
C LEU A 84 -4.30 9.64 -20.45
N ILE A 85 -4.44 9.30 -21.74
CA ILE A 85 -3.47 9.63 -22.79
C ILE A 85 -3.40 11.14 -23.03
N GLY A 86 -4.54 11.83 -22.95
CA GLY A 86 -4.65 13.27 -23.18
C GLY A 86 -4.28 14.14 -21.99
N ALA A 87 -3.90 13.56 -20.85
CA ALA A 87 -3.44 14.32 -19.70
C ALA A 87 -2.11 15.02 -20.02
N ASP A 88 -2.01 16.31 -19.67
CA ASP A 88 -0.77 17.05 -19.78
C ASP A 88 0.29 16.51 -18.81
N GLU A 89 1.41 16.03 -19.35
CA GLU A 89 2.45 15.38 -18.57
C GLU A 89 3.16 16.35 -17.62
N ASP A 90 3.34 17.60 -18.03
CA ASP A 90 3.99 18.60 -17.18
C ASP A 90 3.05 19.02 -16.04
N GLY A 91 1.76 19.20 -16.34
CA GLY A 91 0.72 19.35 -15.34
C GLY A 91 0.68 18.20 -14.33
N VAL A 92 0.83 16.95 -14.79
CA VAL A 92 0.89 15.75 -13.93
C VAL A 92 2.13 15.77 -13.03
N ARG A 93 3.33 16.03 -13.58
CA ARG A 93 4.57 16.13 -12.80
C ARG A 93 4.47 17.22 -11.73
N MET A 94 4.04 18.41 -12.12
CA MET A 94 3.90 19.55 -11.21
C MET A 94 2.88 19.26 -10.10
N SER A 95 1.73 18.68 -10.45
CA SER A 95 0.70 18.33 -9.48
C SER A 95 1.19 17.28 -8.49
N ALA A 96 1.89 16.24 -8.95
CA ALA A 96 2.46 15.20 -8.08
C ALA A 96 3.47 15.79 -7.08
N LEU A 97 4.34 16.70 -7.53
CA LEU A 97 5.29 17.39 -6.66
C LEU A 97 4.57 18.26 -5.61
N LEU A 98 3.51 18.97 -5.98
CA LEU A 98 2.70 19.75 -5.05
C LEU A 98 2.02 18.86 -4.00
N VAL A 99 1.46 17.72 -4.40
CA VAL A 99 0.87 16.75 -3.48
C VAL A 99 1.92 16.22 -2.49
N ALA A 100 3.08 15.79 -2.98
CA ALA A 100 4.18 15.29 -2.15
C ALA A 100 4.63 16.35 -1.13
N ARG A 101 4.85 17.59 -1.58
CA ARG A 101 5.23 18.72 -0.72
C ARG A 101 4.19 18.99 0.36
N LEU A 102 2.91 19.11 -0.01
CA LEU A 102 1.84 19.40 0.95
C LEU A 102 1.70 18.31 2.01
N ARG A 103 1.85 17.03 1.63
CA ARG A 103 1.86 15.92 2.59
C ARG A 103 3.05 15.98 3.53
N PHE A 104 4.24 16.24 2.99
CA PHE A 104 5.46 16.37 3.78
C PHE A 104 5.33 17.48 4.84
N GLU A 105 4.88 18.66 4.42
CA GLU A 105 4.64 19.79 5.34
C GLU A 105 3.59 19.48 6.40
N ARG A 106 2.48 18.81 6.02
CA ARG A 106 1.48 18.36 6.98
C ARG A 106 2.02 17.34 7.98
N LEU A 107 2.86 16.42 7.53
CA LEU A 107 3.46 15.41 8.39
C LEU A 107 4.38 16.07 9.43
N LEU A 108 5.31 16.91 9.00
CA LEU A 108 6.23 17.59 9.92
C LEU A 108 5.49 18.47 10.93
N ARG A 109 4.49 19.25 10.48
CA ARG A 109 3.65 20.05 11.40
C ARG A 109 2.76 19.22 12.32
N GLY A 110 2.49 17.97 11.96
CA GLY A 110 1.55 17.09 12.65
C GLY A 110 2.21 16.12 13.64
N SER A 111 3.52 15.88 13.51
CA SER A 111 4.27 14.91 14.31
C SER A 111 5.63 15.50 14.71
N PRO A 112 5.77 15.96 15.97
CA PRO A 112 7.06 16.37 16.52
C PRO A 112 8.13 15.27 16.41
N GLU A 113 7.72 14.00 16.45
CA GLU A 113 8.64 12.87 16.31
C GLU A 113 9.18 12.76 14.88
N ALA A 114 8.35 13.03 13.86
CA ALA A 114 8.79 13.08 12.47
C ALA A 114 9.73 14.26 12.22
N GLU A 115 9.44 15.42 12.80
CA GLU A 115 10.32 16.60 12.77
C GLU A 115 11.67 16.31 13.41
N ALA A 116 11.67 15.76 14.64
CA ALA A 116 12.90 15.37 15.33
C ALA A 116 13.71 14.30 14.58
N TRP A 117 13.04 13.36 13.88
CA TRP A 117 13.73 12.41 13.03
C TRP A 117 14.36 13.09 11.82
N PHE A 118 13.63 13.96 11.11
CA PHE A 118 14.17 14.71 9.98
C PHE A 118 15.38 15.57 10.36
N ASP A 119 15.33 16.24 11.51
CA ASP A 119 16.44 17.06 12.02
C ASP A 119 17.69 16.23 12.34
N ARG A 120 17.51 15.00 12.82
CA ARG A 120 18.60 14.07 13.14
C ARG A 120 19.19 13.41 11.90
N ASP A 121 18.35 12.93 11.00
CA ASP A 121 18.75 12.27 9.74
C ASP A 121 17.71 12.51 8.65
N ALA A 122 17.93 13.58 7.89
CA ALA A 122 17.05 13.98 6.80
C ALA A 122 17.04 12.97 5.64
N ALA A 123 18.14 12.23 5.41
CA ALA A 123 18.26 11.32 4.28
C ALA A 123 17.44 10.05 4.53
N GLU A 124 17.58 9.47 5.72
CA GLU A 124 16.79 8.33 6.17
C GLU A 124 15.30 8.68 6.23
N PHE A 125 14.94 9.81 6.85
CA PHE A 125 13.55 10.25 6.91
C PHE A 125 12.95 10.45 5.52
N SER A 126 13.69 11.09 4.60
CA SER A 126 13.22 11.31 3.23
C SER A 126 13.00 10.00 2.48
N ALA A 127 13.85 8.99 2.70
CA ALA A 127 13.65 7.65 2.14
C ALA A 127 12.39 7.00 2.71
N ALA A 128 12.19 7.05 4.03
CA ALA A 128 10.97 6.55 4.68
C ALA A 128 9.71 7.26 4.17
N PHE A 129 9.76 8.60 4.05
CA PHE A 129 8.65 9.40 3.54
C PHE A 129 8.30 9.06 2.09
N ARG A 130 9.28 8.82 1.21
CA ARG A 130 9.01 8.41 -0.18
C ARG A 130 8.23 7.10 -0.24
N ARG A 131 8.59 6.11 0.58
CA ARG A 131 7.84 4.83 0.67
C ARG A 131 6.43 5.06 1.20
N TYR A 132 6.31 5.77 2.31
CA TYR A 132 5.01 6.14 2.88
C TYR A 132 4.11 6.85 1.86
N HIS A 133 4.67 7.81 1.11
CA HIS A 133 3.93 8.57 0.11
C HIS A 133 3.39 7.66 -0.99
N ALA A 134 4.19 6.70 -1.46
CA ALA A 134 3.82 5.74 -2.49
C ALA A 134 2.78 4.71 -2.02
N GLU A 135 2.89 4.24 -0.78
CA GLU A 135 2.08 3.14 -0.25
C GLU A 135 0.75 3.59 0.37
N VAL A 136 0.72 4.80 0.96
CA VAL A 136 -0.44 5.29 1.71
C VAL A 136 -1.17 6.37 0.91
N PRO A 137 -2.46 6.17 0.55
CA PRO A 137 -3.24 7.18 -0.16
C PRO A 137 -3.35 8.52 0.62
N PRO A 138 -3.25 9.67 -0.07
CA PRO A 138 -3.25 10.99 0.56
C PRO A 138 -4.66 11.45 0.98
N THR A 139 -5.21 10.80 2.00
CA THR A 139 -6.59 11.02 2.47
C THR A 139 -6.70 12.06 3.59
N ALA A 140 -5.58 12.49 4.19
CA ALA A 140 -5.57 13.48 5.25
C ALA A 140 -5.51 14.91 4.71
N PHE A 141 -6.45 15.74 5.17
CA PHE A 141 -6.49 17.17 4.84
C PHE A 141 -5.71 18.04 5.83
N PHE A 142 -5.56 17.60 7.08
CA PHE A 142 -4.95 18.38 8.18
C PHE A 142 -3.75 17.67 8.79
N PRO A 143 -2.79 18.41 9.39
CA PRO A 143 -1.56 17.85 9.97
C PRO A 143 -1.77 16.67 10.94
N PRO A 144 -2.69 16.71 11.93
CA PRO A 144 -2.86 15.58 12.85
C PRO A 144 -3.36 14.30 12.16
N GLY A 145 -4.07 14.43 11.03
CA GLY A 145 -4.52 13.29 10.24
C GLY A 145 -3.37 12.59 9.53
N GLU A 146 -2.46 13.37 8.94
CA GLU A 146 -1.28 12.85 8.25
C GLU A 146 -0.34 12.13 9.24
N ALA A 147 -0.12 12.71 10.42
CA ALA A 147 0.68 12.09 11.47
C ALA A 147 0.13 10.72 11.91
N ARG A 148 -1.20 10.60 12.07
CA ARG A 148 -1.84 9.30 12.39
C ARG A 148 -1.66 8.27 11.28
N LEU A 149 -1.74 8.67 10.02
CA LEU A 149 -1.51 7.78 8.88
C LEU A 149 -0.07 7.27 8.89
N PHE A 150 0.89 8.18 9.05
CA PHE A 150 2.32 7.84 9.08
C PHE A 150 2.66 6.89 10.24
N ARG A 151 2.14 7.15 11.44
CA ARG A 151 2.36 6.28 12.60
C ARG A 151 1.84 4.86 12.39
N ARG A 152 0.59 4.71 11.91
CA ARG A 152 0.02 3.40 11.60
C ARG A 152 0.83 2.65 10.53
N TRP A 153 1.35 3.39 9.55
CA TRP A 153 2.21 2.80 8.54
C TRP A 153 3.51 2.29 9.17
N LEU A 154 4.19 3.07 10.01
CA LEU A 154 5.38 2.62 10.73
C LEU A 154 5.13 1.38 11.61
N GLU A 155 4.00 1.35 12.32
CA GLU A 155 3.58 0.19 13.12
C GLU A 155 3.40 -1.06 12.26
N ALA A 156 2.76 -0.93 11.09
CA ALA A 156 2.59 -2.03 10.14
C ALA A 156 3.94 -2.54 9.58
N GLN A 157 4.85 -1.63 9.24
CA GLN A 157 6.19 -1.99 8.75
C GLN A 157 7.02 -2.73 9.81
N SER A 158 6.87 -2.34 11.07
CA SER A 158 7.56 -2.99 12.19
C SER A 158 7.00 -4.39 12.44
N ALA A 159 5.68 -4.57 12.31
CA ALA A 159 5.03 -5.88 12.48
C ALA A 159 5.41 -6.87 11.37
N GLU A 160 5.58 -6.40 10.12
CA GLU A 160 5.97 -7.24 8.99
C GLU A 160 7.44 -7.69 9.06
N GLN A 161 8.30 -6.91 9.73
CA GLN A 161 9.72 -7.26 9.92
C GLN A 161 9.95 -8.30 11.03
N VAL A 162 8.96 -8.55 11.89
CA VAL A 162 9.03 -9.64 12.87
C VAL A 162 8.75 -10.97 12.14
N ASP A 163 9.81 -11.65 11.73
CA ASP A 163 9.73 -12.98 11.11
C ASP A 163 9.03 -13.97 12.06
N PRO A 164 7.91 -14.59 11.66
CA PRO A 164 7.22 -15.59 12.48
C PRO A 164 8.13 -16.76 12.86
N GLY A 165 9.16 -17.08 12.06
CA GLY A 165 10.19 -18.06 12.40
C GLY A 165 11.07 -17.61 13.56
N GLN A 166 11.51 -16.35 13.57
CA GLN A 166 12.27 -15.74 14.67
C GLN A 166 11.43 -15.66 15.96
N MET A 167 10.14 -15.32 15.83
CA MET A 167 9.23 -15.26 16.99
C MET A 167 8.96 -16.66 17.56
N GLN A 168 8.82 -17.69 16.70
CA GLN A 168 8.68 -19.08 17.15
C GLN A 168 9.94 -19.60 17.82
N LEU A 169 11.13 -19.24 17.31
CA LEU A 169 12.41 -19.58 17.93
C LEU A 169 12.59 -18.89 19.29
N ALA A 170 12.23 -17.61 19.41
CA ALA A 170 12.25 -16.89 20.67
C ALA A 170 11.27 -17.51 21.68
N LEU A 171 10.07 -17.90 21.25
CA LEU A 171 9.09 -18.58 22.10
C LEU A 171 9.61 -19.95 22.57
N ASN A 172 10.18 -20.74 21.66
CA ASN A 172 10.78 -22.05 21.99
C ASN A 172 11.95 -21.90 22.97
N ALA A 173 12.78 -20.87 22.81
CA ALA A 173 13.89 -20.59 23.73
C ALA A 173 13.40 -20.22 25.14
N VAL A 174 12.33 -19.40 25.25
CA VAL A 174 11.71 -19.07 26.54
C VAL A 174 11.09 -20.31 27.20
N VAL A 175 10.40 -21.16 26.44
CA VAL A 175 9.84 -22.42 26.95
C VAL A 175 10.94 -23.36 27.44
N GLN A 176 12.05 -23.49 26.72
CA GLN A 176 13.19 -24.29 27.15
C GLN A 176 13.89 -23.70 28.39
N ALA A 177 14.01 -22.38 28.51
CA ALA A 177 14.56 -21.74 29.70
C ALA A 177 13.69 -21.95 30.94
N LEU A 178 12.36 -21.88 30.79
CA LEU A 178 11.41 -22.16 31.87
C LEU A 178 11.37 -23.66 32.22
N ALA A 179 11.52 -24.56 31.24
CA ALA A 179 11.62 -26.00 31.47
C ALA A 179 12.96 -26.40 32.11
N GLY A 180 14.06 -25.73 31.75
CA GLY A 180 15.39 -25.95 32.33
C GLY A 180 15.53 -25.42 33.76
N ALA A 181 14.68 -24.46 34.19
CA ALA A 181 14.59 -24.02 35.57
C ALA A 181 13.89 -25.04 36.49
N ALA A 182 13.28 -26.10 35.93
CA ALA A 182 12.70 -27.22 36.65
C ALA A 182 13.62 -28.45 36.66
N ALA A 183 14.88 -28.28 37.08
CA ALA A 183 15.69 -29.42 37.51
C ALA A 183 15.34 -29.77 38.97
N PRO A 184 15.00 -31.03 39.29
CA PRO A 184 14.60 -31.42 40.64
C PRO A 184 15.80 -31.36 41.59
N ALA A 185 15.63 -30.62 42.69
CA ALA A 185 16.38 -30.84 43.92
C ALA A 185 16.07 -32.27 44.40
N GLY A 186 17.02 -33.20 44.22
CA GLY A 186 16.79 -34.59 44.64
C GLY A 186 18.00 -35.50 44.47
N ALA A 187 18.67 -35.74 45.60
CA ALA A 187 19.36 -36.96 45.99
C ALA A 187 20.78 -37.24 45.42
N ALA A 188 21.78 -36.93 46.25
CA ALA A 188 22.83 -37.90 46.58
C ALA A 188 23.21 -37.72 48.06
N GLU A 189 22.79 -38.68 48.88
CA GLU A 189 23.14 -38.88 50.30
C GLU A 189 24.59 -39.40 50.46
N PRO A 190 25.15 -39.39 51.68
CA PRO A 190 26.57 -39.42 51.96
C PRO A 190 27.14 -40.83 52.07
N ALA A 191 28.43 -40.98 51.78
CA ALA A 191 29.20 -42.18 52.10
C ALA A 191 30.24 -41.84 53.18
N ASP A 192 30.19 -42.65 54.24
CA ASP A 192 30.99 -42.64 55.45
C ASP A 192 32.52 -42.68 55.25
N ALA A 193 33.18 -41.92 56.14
CA ALA A 193 34.43 -42.12 56.87
C ALA A 193 35.54 -43.08 56.37
N ASP A 194 36.79 -42.58 56.39
CA ASP A 194 37.81 -43.06 57.35
C ASP A 194 38.89 -41.96 57.61
N PRO A 195 39.54 -41.92 58.79
CA PRO A 195 40.25 -40.76 59.34
C PRO A 195 41.78 -40.87 59.21
N ALA A 196 42.45 -39.87 59.79
CA ALA A 196 43.88 -39.75 60.07
C ALA A 196 44.73 -39.04 59.01
N SER A 197 44.99 -37.76 59.24
CA SER A 197 46.30 -37.28 59.71
C SER A 197 46.31 -35.74 59.77
N ALA A 198 46.30 -35.21 60.99
CA ALA A 198 47.05 -33.98 61.32
C ALA A 198 48.50 -34.39 61.68
N PRO A 199 49.48 -33.49 61.87
CA PRO A 199 49.45 -32.02 61.93
C PRO A 199 50.49 -31.42 60.94
N ASP A 200 50.82 -30.13 60.80
CA ASP A 200 51.21 -29.10 61.76
C ASP A 200 51.56 -27.81 60.97
N GLY A 201 51.50 -26.65 61.62
CA GLY A 201 52.18 -25.41 61.20
C GLY A 201 51.46 -24.57 60.13
N GLU A 202 51.46 -23.24 60.15
CA GLU A 202 52.21 -22.29 60.96
C GLU A 202 51.56 -20.90 60.77
N LEU A 203 51.75 -20.05 61.77
CA LEU A 203 51.20 -18.71 61.92
C LEU A 203 51.86 -17.72 60.95
N GLY A 204 51.12 -16.70 60.48
CA GLY A 204 51.79 -15.53 59.90
C GLY A 204 50.92 -14.56 59.09
N GLU A 205 50.17 -13.71 59.78
CA GLU A 205 49.88 -12.32 59.36
C GLU A 205 50.52 -11.39 60.41
N PRO A 206 50.63 -10.06 60.21
CA PRO A 206 50.56 -9.24 58.99
C PRO A 206 51.69 -8.17 58.94
N VAL A 207 51.77 -7.39 57.86
CA VAL A 207 52.12 -5.93 57.90
C VAL A 207 51.29 -5.20 56.86
#